data_AF-A0A6I9NJN3-F1
#
_entry.id   AF-A0A6I9NJN3-F1
#
_cell.length_a   1.000
_cell.length_b   1.000
_cell.length_c   1.000
_cell.angle_alpha   90.00
_cell.angle_beta   90.00
_cell.angle_gamma   90.00
#
_symmetry.space_group_name_H-M   'P 1'
#
loop_
_entity.id
_entity.type
_entity.pdbx_description
1 polymer ?
#
loop_
_entity_poly.entity_id
_entity_poly.type
_entity_poly.pdbx_seq_one_letter_code
_entity_poly.pdbx_strand_id
1 'polypeptide(L)'
;MALPEDFWIPVPLDTNNLTALSPFLVPQDHLGDLSLFYGMAGFMFFIFIFGTAINVLTIATTIQYKKLRSHLNYILVNLAVANLLVACAGSFTAFVSFAARYFVFGTLGCKVEGFLATLGGMVSLWSLAVVALERWLVICKPLGQFIFQPGH
;
A
#
# COMPACT_ATOMS: atom_id res chain seq x y z
N MET A 1 -5.51 15.96 29.97
CA MET A 1 -6.22 16.48 28.79
C MET A 1 -7.63 15.93 28.86
N ALA A 2 -8.60 16.74 29.29
CA ALA A 2 -9.98 16.30 29.43
C ALA A 2 -10.60 16.14 28.04
N LEU A 3 -11.25 15.01 27.79
CA LEU A 3 -11.95 14.72 26.54
C LEU A 3 -13.29 15.47 26.51
N PRO A 4 -13.76 15.93 25.32
CA PRO A 4 -15.08 16.54 25.17
C PRO A 4 -16.21 15.57 25.58
N GLU A 5 -17.23 16.09 26.27
CA GLU A 5 -18.35 15.35 26.88
C GLU A 5 -19.27 14.64 25.87
N ASP A 6 -19.11 14.93 24.58
CA ASP A 6 -19.97 14.52 23.47
C ASP A 6 -19.36 13.38 22.62
N PHE A 7 -18.19 12.86 22.98
CA PHE A 7 -17.58 11.71 22.32
C PHE A 7 -18.04 10.38 22.94
N TRP A 8 -19.17 9.86 22.47
CA TRP A 8 -19.74 8.60 22.95
C TRP A 8 -19.03 7.39 22.34
N ILE A 9 -18.13 6.76 23.10
CA ILE A 9 -17.52 5.46 22.76
C ILE A 9 -18.38 4.37 23.42
N PRO A 10 -18.82 3.32 22.70
CA PRO A 10 -19.69 2.27 23.26
C PRO A 10 -18.99 1.31 24.24
N VAL A 11 -17.85 1.72 24.80
CA VAL A 11 -17.04 0.93 25.74
C VAL A 11 -16.74 1.81 26.96
N PRO A 12 -17.07 1.39 28.19
CA PRO A 12 -16.68 2.12 29.38
C PRO A 12 -15.15 2.07 29.50
N LEU A 13 -14.46 3.19 29.19
CA LEU A 13 -13.04 3.33 29.47
C LEU A 13 -12.86 3.59 30.97
N ASP A 14 -12.34 2.62 31.70
CA ASP A 14 -11.78 2.86 33.03
C ASP A 14 -10.52 3.73 32.88
N THR A 15 -10.69 5.04 33.08
CA THR A 15 -9.64 6.06 32.86
C THR A 15 -8.45 5.93 33.82
N ASN A 16 -8.59 5.11 34.86
CA ASN A 16 -7.53 4.85 35.85
C ASN A 16 -6.44 3.90 35.32
N ASN A 17 -6.70 3.16 34.24
CA ASN A 17 -5.75 2.19 33.67
C ASN A 17 -5.80 2.15 32.13
N LEU A 18 -5.71 3.32 31.48
CA LEU A 18 -5.71 3.49 30.02
C LEU A 18 -4.65 2.62 29.29
N THR A 19 -3.60 2.22 30.00
CA THR A 19 -2.52 1.36 29.49
C THR A 19 -3.03 -0.05 29.15
N ALA A 20 -4.04 -0.55 29.86
CA ALA A 20 -4.59 -1.90 29.70
C ALA A 20 -5.26 -2.14 28.34
N LEU A 21 -5.70 -1.08 27.65
CA LEU A 21 -6.35 -1.18 26.33
C LEU A 21 -5.48 -0.63 25.19
N SER A 22 -4.23 -0.27 25.47
CA SER A 22 -3.41 0.40 24.47
C SER A 22 -3.04 -0.56 23.32
N PRO A 23 -3.28 -0.17 22.05
CA PRO A 23 -3.06 -1.03 20.88
C PRO A 23 -1.59 -1.35 20.61
N PHE A 24 -0.68 -0.74 21.38
CA PHE A 24 0.77 -0.87 21.23
C PHE A 24 1.43 -1.70 22.34
N LEU A 25 0.77 -1.92 23.49
CA LEU A 25 1.37 -2.63 24.62
C LEU A 25 0.68 -3.96 24.94
N VAL A 26 -0.60 -4.12 24.56
CA VAL A 26 -1.41 -5.29 24.97
C VAL A 26 -2.12 -5.91 23.76
N PRO A 27 -2.15 -7.26 23.65
CA PRO A 27 -2.99 -7.97 22.69
C PRO A 27 -4.46 -7.54 22.71
N GLN A 28 -5.03 -7.26 21.54
CA GLN A 28 -6.39 -6.76 21.38
C GLN A 28 -7.42 -7.91 21.22
N ASP A 29 -7.42 -8.84 22.16
CA ASP A 29 -8.28 -10.03 22.13
C ASP A 29 -9.79 -9.72 22.24
N HIS A 30 -10.13 -8.50 22.63
CA HIS A 30 -11.51 -8.02 22.68
C HIS A 30 -12.10 -7.67 21.30
N LEU A 31 -11.26 -7.53 20.26
CA LEU A 31 -11.72 -7.17 18.91
C LEU A 31 -12.22 -8.36 18.10
N GLY A 32 -11.89 -9.59 18.49
CA GLY A 32 -12.33 -10.79 17.77
C GLY A 32 -11.67 -12.07 18.25
N ASP A 33 -12.17 -13.19 17.73
CA ASP A 33 -11.64 -14.50 18.07
C ASP A 33 -10.22 -14.73 17.54
N LEU A 34 -9.49 -15.63 18.20
CA LEU A 34 -8.12 -15.99 17.83
C LEU A 34 -8.01 -16.50 16.38
N SER A 35 -9.03 -17.22 15.89
CA SER A 35 -9.11 -17.71 14.51
C SER A 35 -9.15 -16.58 13.49
N LEU A 36 -9.83 -15.49 13.82
CA LEU A 36 -9.93 -14.31 12.95
C LEU A 36 -8.57 -13.64 12.82
N PHE A 37 -7.86 -13.43 13.93
CA PHE A 37 -6.51 -12.86 13.93
C PHE A 37 -5.52 -13.68 13.10
N TYR A 38 -5.46 -15.00 13.32
CA TYR A 38 -4.57 -15.86 12.52
C TYR A 38 -5.02 -15.99 11.06
N GLY A 39 -6.33 -15.95 10.79
CA GLY A 39 -6.86 -15.88 9.44
C GLY A 39 -6.43 -14.62 8.69
N MET A 40 -6.54 -13.46 9.33
CA MET A 40 -6.07 -12.18 8.79
C MET A 40 -4.55 -12.16 8.62
N ALA A 41 -3.79 -12.71 9.58
CA ALA A 41 -2.34 -12.85 9.45
C ALA A 41 -1.97 -13.70 8.23
N GLY A 42 -2.58 -14.88 8.07
CA GLY A 42 -2.36 -15.75 6.92
C GLY A 42 -2.68 -15.06 5.58
N PHE A 43 -3.78 -14.31 5.53
CA PHE A 43 -4.17 -13.54 4.35
C PHE A 43 -3.18 -12.42 4.02
N MET A 44 -2.74 -11.65 5.01
CA MET A 44 -1.75 -10.58 4.80
C MET A 44 -0.39 -11.14 4.38
N PHE A 45 0.01 -12.29 4.93
CA PHE A 45 1.22 -12.98 4.50
C PHE A 45 1.13 -13.45 3.05
N PHE A 46 -0.02 -14.01 2.65
CA PHE A 46 -0.28 -14.37 1.26
C PHE A 46 -0.15 -13.16 0.32
N ILE A 47 -0.79 -12.03 0.64
CA ILE A 47 -0.69 -10.79 -0.14
C ILE A 47 0.77 -10.34 -0.22
N PHE A 48 1.50 -10.36 0.89
CA PHE A 48 2.90 -9.95 0.91
C PHE A 48 3.76 -10.78 -0.05
N ILE A 49 3.65 -12.12 0.00
CA ILE A 49 4.44 -13.00 -0.85
C ILE A 49 4.09 -12.82 -2.33
N PHE A 50 2.82 -12.93 -2.70
CA PHE A 50 2.41 -12.83 -4.11
C PHE A 50 2.56 -11.41 -4.66
N GLY A 51 2.21 -10.40 -3.86
CA GLY A 51 2.38 -9.00 -4.22
C GLY A 51 3.85 -8.65 -4.44
N THR A 52 4.74 -9.07 -3.56
CA THR A 52 6.18 -8.85 -3.74
C THR A 52 6.70 -9.60 -4.96
N ALA A 53 6.37 -10.88 -5.12
CA ALA A 53 6.83 -11.69 -6.24
C ALA A 53 6.42 -11.11 -7.60
N ILE A 54 5.16 -10.71 -7.76
CA ILE A 54 4.65 -10.14 -9.02
C ILE A 54 5.36 -8.83 -9.34
N ASN A 55 5.45 -7.91 -8.38
CA ASN A 55 6.04 -6.59 -8.63
C ASN A 55 7.58 -6.66 -8.83
N VAL A 56 8.29 -7.54 -8.11
CA VAL A 56 9.72 -7.81 -8.37
C VAL A 56 9.90 -8.39 -9.78
N LEU A 57 9.04 -9.34 -10.19
CA LEU A 57 9.10 -9.91 -11.53
C LEU A 57 8.86 -8.85 -12.62
N THR A 58 7.93 -7.91 -12.41
CA THR A 58 7.71 -6.78 -13.32
C THR A 58 8.97 -5.93 -13.48
N ILE A 59 9.66 -5.62 -12.39
CA ILE A 59 10.91 -4.84 -12.44
C ILE A 59 12.02 -5.66 -13.13
N ALA A 60 12.19 -6.92 -12.75
CA ALA A 60 13.21 -7.80 -13.29
C ALA A 60 13.06 -8.00 -14.81
N THR A 61 11.84 -8.28 -15.28
CA THR A 61 11.55 -8.45 -16.71
C THR A 61 11.80 -7.15 -17.48
N THR A 62 11.42 -6.00 -16.94
CA THR A 62 11.68 -4.71 -17.59
C THR A 62 13.17 -4.40 -17.71
N ILE A 63 13.97 -4.79 -16.71
CA ILE A 63 15.43 -4.63 -16.75
C ILE A 63 16.07 -5.60 -17.76
N GLN A 64 15.66 -6.87 -17.78
CA GLN A 64 16.25 -7.89 -18.64
C GLN A 64 16.00 -7.64 -20.13
N TYR A 65 14.80 -7.21 -20.51
CA TYR A 65 14.45 -7.04 -21.91
C TYR A 65 14.61 -5.59 -22.38
N LYS A 66 15.72 -5.29 -23.08
CA LYS A 66 15.97 -3.94 -23.65
C LYS A 66 14.85 -3.42 -24.57
N LYS A 67 14.13 -4.31 -25.26
CA LYS A 67 12.96 -3.95 -26.09
C LYS A 67 11.80 -3.35 -25.29
N LEU A 68 11.72 -3.65 -23.99
CA LEU A 68 10.74 -3.11 -23.06
C LEU A 68 11.22 -1.79 -22.42
N ARG A 69 12.31 -1.14 -22.86
CA ARG A 69 12.74 0.15 -22.29
C ARG A 69 12.21 1.34 -23.10
N SER A 70 10.88 1.44 -23.20
CA SER A 70 10.18 2.60 -23.77
C SER A 70 9.65 3.50 -22.64
N HIS A 71 9.32 4.76 -22.95
CA HIS A 71 8.70 5.72 -22.03
C HIS A 71 7.51 5.12 -21.26
N LEU A 72 6.76 4.21 -21.88
CA LEU A 72 5.58 3.56 -21.30
C LEU A 72 5.91 2.59 -20.16
N ASN A 73 7.04 1.89 -20.26
CA ASN A 73 7.40 0.87 -19.29
C ASN A 73 8.06 1.47 -18.03
N TYR A 74 8.51 2.73 -18.08
CA TYR A 74 8.94 3.43 -16.88
C TYR A 74 7.78 3.71 -15.90
N ILE A 75 6.57 3.95 -16.41
CA ILE A 75 5.37 4.12 -15.55
C ILE A 75 5.01 2.78 -14.88
N LEU A 76 5.14 1.67 -15.60
CA LEU A 76 4.93 0.33 -15.02
C LEU A 76 5.96 -0.02 -13.94
N VAL A 77 7.21 0.40 -14.10
CA VAL A 77 8.23 0.23 -13.06
C VAL A 77 7.92 1.11 -11.85
N ASN A 78 7.49 2.36 -12.05
CA ASN A 78 7.06 3.24 -10.95
C ASN A 78 5.89 2.64 -10.16
N LEU A 79 4.89 2.12 -10.87
CA LEU A 79 3.76 1.38 -10.29
C LEU A 79 4.25 0.16 -9.49
N ALA A 80 5.18 -0.62 -10.04
CA ALA A 80 5.72 -1.80 -9.35
C ALA A 80 6.49 -1.42 -8.07
N VAL A 81 7.28 -0.36 -8.10
CA VAL A 81 8.00 0.16 -6.93
C VAL A 81 7.02 0.65 -5.86
N ALA A 82 5.97 1.38 -6.26
CA ALA A 82 4.92 1.83 -5.34
C ALA A 82 4.19 0.66 -4.68
N ASN A 83 3.85 -0.38 -5.44
CA ASN A 83 3.23 -1.59 -4.91
C ASN A 83 4.16 -2.38 -3.98
N LEU A 84 5.47 -2.43 -4.24
CA LEU A 84 6.44 -3.03 -3.31
C LEU A 84 6.51 -2.26 -2.00
N LEU A 85 6.45 -0.93 -2.05
CA LEU A 85 6.39 -0.10 -0.86
C LEU A 85 5.14 -0.42 -0.03
N VAL A 86 3.96 -0.54 -0.66
CA VAL A 86 2.72 -0.95 0.03
C VAL A 86 2.81 -2.38 0.59
N ALA A 87 3.38 -3.32 -0.15
CA ALA A 87 3.53 -4.71 0.31
C ALA A 87 4.44 -4.79 1.56
N CYS A 88 5.58 -4.09 1.55
CA CYS A 88 6.53 -4.08 2.65
C CYS A 88 6.06 -3.24 3.85
N ALA A 89 5.53 -2.03 3.61
CA ALA A 89 5.13 -1.14 4.69
C ALA A 89 3.76 -1.51 5.25
N GLY A 90 2.81 -1.93 4.41
CA GLY A 90 1.43 -2.26 4.82
C GLY A 90 1.24 -3.76 5.06
N SER A 91 1.37 -4.61 4.03
CA SER A 91 1.02 -6.04 4.17
C SER A 91 1.91 -6.80 5.16
N PHE A 92 3.22 -6.55 5.16
CA PHE A 92 4.14 -7.20 6.11
C PHE A 92 3.93 -6.72 7.55
N THR A 93 3.75 -5.42 7.77
CA THR A 93 3.50 -4.90 9.13
C THR A 93 2.13 -5.32 9.65
N ALA A 94 1.12 -5.39 8.79
CA ALA A 94 -0.20 -5.93 9.11
C ALA A 94 -0.12 -7.41 9.47
N PHE A 95 0.64 -8.23 8.72
CA PHE A 95 0.89 -9.63 9.08
C PHE A 95 1.48 -9.75 10.49
N VAL A 96 2.55 -9.01 10.79
CA VAL A 96 3.20 -9.04 12.11
C VAL A 96 2.22 -8.59 13.21
N SER A 97 1.43 -7.55 12.94
CA SER A 97 0.47 -7.00 13.90
C SER A 97 -0.67 -7.98 14.19
N PHE A 98 -1.20 -8.67 13.17
CA PHE A 98 -2.23 -9.69 13.36
C PHE A 98 -1.69 -10.95 14.02
N ALA A 99 -0.45 -11.37 13.71
CA ALA A 99 0.20 -12.51 14.35
C ALA A 99 0.48 -12.24 15.84
N ALA A 100 0.88 -11.01 16.18
CA ALA A 100 1.10 -10.59 17.56
C ALA A 100 -0.19 -10.22 18.30
N ARG A 101 -1.28 -9.93 17.58
CA ARG A 101 -2.57 -9.41 18.06
C ARG A 101 -2.50 -7.99 18.63
N TYR A 102 -1.39 -7.28 18.43
CA TYR A 102 -1.22 -5.87 18.76
C TYR A 102 -0.17 -5.25 17.84
N PHE A 103 -0.09 -3.92 17.80
CA PHE A 103 0.80 -3.22 16.88
C PHE A 103 2.22 -3.10 17.46
N VAL A 104 3.10 -4.05 17.08
CA VAL A 104 4.45 -4.21 17.63
C VAL A 104 5.39 -3.03 17.34
N PHE A 105 5.16 -2.29 16.25
CA PHE A 105 6.05 -1.19 15.84
C PHE A 105 5.79 0.15 16.57
N GLY A 106 4.84 0.17 17.51
CA GLY A 106 4.51 1.35 18.31
C GLY A 106 3.89 2.51 17.51
N THR A 107 3.76 3.67 18.17
CA THR A 107 3.07 4.85 17.60
C THR A 107 3.78 5.43 16.39
N LEU A 108 5.11 5.49 16.41
CA LEU A 108 5.89 6.00 15.29
C LEU A 108 5.79 5.06 14.08
N GLY A 109 5.89 3.75 14.30
CA GLY A 109 5.70 2.75 13.25
C GLY A 109 4.34 2.85 12.58
N CYS A 110 3.26 3.07 13.35
CA CYS A 110 1.91 3.23 12.82
C CYS A 110 1.78 4.48 11.93
N LYS A 111 2.37 5.61 12.33
CA LYS A 111 2.38 6.82 11.51
C LYS A 111 3.16 6.64 10.22
N VAL A 112 4.32 5.99 10.29
CA VAL A 112 5.18 5.72 9.12
C VAL A 112 4.50 4.73 8.19
N GLU A 113 3.90 3.66 8.72
CA GLU A 113 3.16 2.67 7.96
C GLU A 113 2.00 3.32 7.20
N GLY A 114 1.13 4.06 7.88
CA GLY A 114 0.01 4.74 7.24
C GLY A 114 0.46 5.75 6.18
N PHE A 115 1.55 6.49 6.43
CA PHE A 115 2.11 7.42 5.44
C PHE A 115 2.63 6.69 4.20
N LEU A 116 3.44 5.65 4.39
CA LEU A 116 4.04 4.88 3.31
C LEU A 116 2.97 4.14 2.50
N ALA A 117 2.03 3.45 3.16
CA ALA A 117 0.92 2.76 2.51
C ALA A 117 0.07 3.74 1.67
N THR A 118 -0.25 4.92 2.22
CA THR A 118 -1.02 5.94 1.49
C THR A 118 -0.23 6.50 0.31
N LEU A 119 1.05 6.83 0.51
CA LEU A 119 1.91 7.35 -0.56
C LEU A 119 2.03 6.35 -1.70
N GLY A 120 2.32 5.08 -1.39
CA GLY A 120 2.40 4.01 -2.37
C GLY A 120 1.06 3.83 -3.11
N GLY A 121 -0.06 3.82 -2.40
CA GLY A 121 -1.39 3.75 -3.00
C GLY A 121 -1.68 4.91 -3.96
N MET A 122 -1.35 6.15 -3.57
CA MET A 122 -1.53 7.34 -4.41
C MET A 122 -0.65 7.27 -5.67
N VAL A 123 0.62 6.89 -5.56
CA VAL A 123 1.51 6.75 -6.71
C VAL A 123 1.01 5.66 -7.66
N SER A 124 0.51 4.55 -7.14
CA SER A 124 -0.09 3.48 -7.95
C SER A 124 -1.34 3.95 -8.70
N LEU A 125 -2.21 4.71 -8.02
CA LEU A 125 -3.43 5.26 -8.62
C LEU A 125 -3.12 6.25 -9.74
N TRP A 126 -2.20 7.19 -9.52
CA TRP A 126 -1.76 8.14 -10.56
C TRP A 126 -1.07 7.44 -11.72
N SER A 127 -0.26 6.41 -11.47
CA SER A 127 0.40 5.63 -12.51
C SER A 127 -0.62 4.94 -13.42
N LEU A 128 -1.67 4.34 -12.85
CA LEU A 128 -2.76 3.73 -13.62
C LEU A 128 -3.55 4.77 -14.44
N ALA A 129 -3.79 5.96 -13.87
CA ALA A 129 -4.46 7.05 -14.58
C ALA A 129 -3.66 7.50 -15.82
N VAL A 130 -2.34 7.63 -15.69
CA VAL A 130 -1.47 7.99 -16.82
C VAL A 130 -1.49 6.89 -17.89
N VAL A 131 -1.41 5.61 -17.50
CA VAL A 131 -1.50 4.48 -18.45
C VAL A 131 -2.84 4.49 -19.19
N ALA A 132 -3.94 4.78 -18.51
CA ALA A 132 -5.26 4.86 -19.13
C ALA A 132 -5.35 6.03 -20.13
N LEU A 133 -4.87 7.21 -19.75
CA LEU A 133 -4.83 8.39 -20.61
C LEU A 133 -3.97 8.16 -21.86
N GLU A 134 -2.82 7.54 -21.68
CA GLU A 134 -1.89 7.22 -22.76
C GLU A 134 -2.51 6.22 -23.76
N ARG A 135 -3.15 5.15 -23.28
CA ARG A 135 -3.89 4.21 -24.13
C ARG A 135 -5.03 4.89 -24.89
N TRP A 136 -5.73 5.82 -24.25
CA TRP A 136 -6.78 6.61 -24.90
C TRP A 136 -6.20 7.50 -26.01
N LEU A 137 -5.09 8.20 -25.76
CA LEU A 137 -4.42 9.02 -26.78
C LEU A 137 -3.97 8.18 -27.98
N VAL A 138 -3.29 7.04 -27.74
CA VAL A 138 -2.81 6.16 -28.82
C VAL A 138 -3.94 5.65 -29.72
N ILE A 139 -5.09 5.31 -29.13
CA ILE A 139 -6.24 4.74 -29.87
C ILE A 139 -7.09 5.83 -30.52
N CYS A 140 -7.48 6.86 -29.78
CA CYS A 140 -8.46 7.86 -30.22
C CYS A 140 -7.82 9.06 -30.94
N LYS A 141 -6.52 9.31 -30.73
CA LYS A 141 -5.76 10.39 -31.34
C LYS A 141 -4.40 9.85 -31.78
N PRO A 142 -4.34 9.03 -32.84
CA PRO A 142 -3.05 8.62 -33.40
C PRO A 142 -2.27 9.90 -33.69
N LEU A 143 -1.22 10.17 -32.93
CA LEU A 143 -0.35 11.32 -33.13
C LEU A 143 0.21 11.13 -34.54
N GLY A 144 -0.41 11.84 -35.49
CA GLY A 144 -0.06 11.78 -36.89
C GLY A 144 1.44 12.02 -37.00
N GLN A 145 2.07 11.23 -37.85
CA GLN A 145 3.47 11.34 -38.22
C GLN A 145 3.83 12.83 -38.30
N PHE A 146 4.62 13.34 -37.35
CA PHE A 146 5.14 14.70 -37.43
C PHE A 146 6.12 14.71 -38.60
N ILE A 147 5.60 14.85 -39.81
CA ILE A 147 6.37 15.14 -40.99
C ILE A 147 6.75 16.60 -40.82
N PHE A 148 7.97 16.84 -40.33
CA PHE A 148 8.63 18.11 -40.56
C PHE A 148 8.72 18.26 -42.08
N GLN A 149 7.76 18.96 -42.68
CA GLN A 149 7.98 19.50 -44.02
C GLN A 149 9.20 20.41 -43.90
N PRO A 150 10.30 20.12 -44.60
CA PRO A 150 11.37 21.08 -44.75
C PRO A 150 10.80 22.19 -45.62
N GLY A 151 10.25 23.22 -44.99
CA GLY A 151 9.81 24.42 -45.66
C GLY A 151 11.04 25.22 -46.08
N HIS A 152 11.28 25.19 -47.39
CA HIS A 152 12.11 26.08 -48.23
C HIS A 152 13.61 26.21 -47.95
#